data_AF-A0A7S1Z2A6-F1
#
_entry.id   AF-A0A7S1Z2A6-F1
#
_cell.length_a   1.000
_cell.length_b   1.000
_cell.length_c   1.000
_cell.angle_alpha   90.00
_cell.angle_beta   90.00
_cell.angle_gamma   90.00
#
_symmetry.space_group_name_H-M   'P 1'
#
loop_
_entity.id
_entity.type
_entity.pdbx_description
1 polymer ?
#
loop_
_entity_poly.entity_id
_entity_poly.type
_entity_poly.pdbx_seq_one_letter_code
_entity_poly.pdbx_strand_id
1 'polypeptide(L)'
;MRSISFIIFATIYISFSNGFIPAIQRPALKAQLRAACQQKDQQKIFKLAEDLSKLNPTTDIMKDFSKLDGNWKLDFTTAPVGEVPDEETSGFKTFQTIDTSKGLIYNVIDQGLPEKGLKISIGAEATRKSRVAIDFRIVEAFNDKFPRKVTLRFPPRNLIRALSQIRAFVSRKEFDEQEFKEIAYFDVLFLDEDLRIQRNSEGNLFVNSRVA
;
A
#
# COMPACT_ATOMS: atom_id res chain seq x y z
N MET A 1 -60.28 34.56 -25.19
CA MET A 1 -59.19 33.60 -25.53
C MET A 1 -57.90 34.08 -24.89
N ARG A 2 -57.10 33.12 -24.38
CA ARG A 2 -55.76 33.21 -23.77
C ARG A 2 -55.72 33.37 -22.24
N SER A 3 -55.75 32.22 -21.57
CA SER A 3 -55.25 32.05 -20.21
C SER A 3 -53.75 31.76 -20.29
N ILE A 4 -52.93 32.51 -19.56
CA ILE A 4 -51.48 32.31 -19.44
C ILE A 4 -51.25 31.51 -18.16
N SER A 5 -50.83 30.26 -18.28
CA SER A 5 -50.36 29.46 -17.15
C SER A 5 -48.85 29.58 -17.02
N PHE A 6 -48.40 30.26 -15.97
CA PHE A 6 -47.01 30.22 -15.53
C PHE A 6 -46.74 28.90 -14.81
N ILE A 7 -45.87 28.07 -15.38
CA ILE A 7 -45.34 26.88 -14.71
C ILE A 7 -44.11 27.33 -13.92
N ILE A 8 -44.24 27.35 -12.60
CA ILE A 8 -43.11 27.57 -11.68
C ILE A 8 -42.36 26.24 -11.56
N PHE A 9 -41.16 26.18 -12.14
CA PHE A 9 -40.22 25.10 -11.86
C PHE A 9 -39.64 25.31 -10.46
N ALA A 10 -40.15 24.55 -9.48
CA ALA A 10 -39.51 24.45 -8.18
C ALA A 10 -38.27 23.55 -8.32
N THR A 11 -37.09 24.17 -8.38
CA THR A 11 -35.82 23.46 -8.26
C THR A 11 -35.69 22.97 -6.81
N ILE A 12 -35.95 21.67 -6.60
CA ILE A 12 -35.74 21.03 -5.30
C ILE A 12 -34.23 20.95 -5.06
N TYR A 13 -33.70 21.86 -4.25
CA TYR A 13 -32.38 21.71 -3.64
C TYR A 13 -32.48 20.63 -2.56
N ILE A 14 -32.16 19.39 -2.90
CA ILE A 14 -31.95 18.34 -1.92
C ILE A 14 -30.59 18.59 -1.25
N SER A 15 -30.62 19.21 -0.07
CA SER A 15 -29.47 19.26 0.82
C SER A 15 -29.28 17.86 1.42
N PHE A 16 -28.35 17.08 0.88
CA PHE A 16 -28.01 15.78 1.43
C PHE A 16 -27.23 15.96 2.74
N SER A 17 -27.93 15.87 3.86
CA SER A 17 -27.32 15.72 5.18
C SER A 17 -26.41 14.49 5.21
N ASN A 18 -25.24 14.63 5.83
CA ASN A 18 -24.13 13.68 5.99
C ASN A 18 -24.49 12.34 6.67
N GLY A 19 -25.35 11.53 6.06
CA GLY A 19 -25.79 10.24 6.56
C GLY A 19 -25.79 9.13 5.51
N PHE A 20 -24.98 9.26 4.45
CA PHE A 20 -24.86 8.20 3.45
C PHE A 20 -24.04 7.03 3.99
N ILE A 21 -24.60 5.81 3.85
CA ILE A 21 -23.97 4.55 4.23
C ILE A 21 -22.59 4.44 3.54
N PRO A 22 -21.47 4.22 4.27
CA PRO A 22 -20.13 4.12 3.68
C PRO A 22 -20.02 3.17 2.48
N ALA A 23 -20.83 2.10 2.45
CA ALA A 23 -20.90 1.16 1.33
C ALA A 23 -21.34 1.80 0.00
N ILE A 24 -22.12 2.89 0.03
CA ILE A 24 -22.62 3.60 -1.16
C ILE A 24 -21.58 4.62 -1.65
N GLN A 25 -20.85 5.27 -0.73
CA GLN A 25 -19.87 6.30 -1.07
C GLN A 25 -18.57 5.72 -1.64
N ARG A 26 -18.11 4.58 -1.10
CA ARG A 26 -16.84 3.96 -1.48
C ARG A 26 -16.69 3.74 -2.99
N PRO A 27 -17.64 3.10 -3.71
CA PRO A 27 -17.49 2.84 -5.14
C PRO A 27 -17.21 4.10 -5.97
N ALA A 28 -17.93 5.20 -5.70
CA ALA A 28 -17.76 6.47 -6.41
C ALA A 28 -16.38 7.09 -6.14
N LEU A 29 -15.95 7.12 -4.88
CA LEU A 29 -14.63 7.64 -4.50
C LEU A 29 -13.48 6.79 -5.07
N LYS A 30 -13.64 5.46 -5.07
CA LYS A 30 -12.67 4.53 -5.68
C LYS A 30 -12.53 4.76 -7.18
N ALA A 31 -13.64 4.94 -7.89
CA ALA A 31 -13.62 5.25 -9.32
C ALA A 31 -12.91 6.59 -9.60
N GLN A 32 -13.20 7.62 -8.80
CA GLN A 32 -12.51 8.91 -8.90
C GLN A 32 -11.01 8.79 -8.61
N LEU A 33 -10.62 7.99 -7.61
CA LEU A 33 -9.22 7.78 -7.25
C LEU A 33 -8.47 7.11 -8.39
N ARG A 34 -9.03 6.04 -8.97
CA ARG A 34 -8.43 5.34 -10.12
C ARG A 34 -8.25 6.25 -11.32
N ALA A 35 -9.25 7.08 -11.64
CA ALA A 35 -9.14 8.07 -12.71
C ALA A 35 -8.05 9.12 -12.40
N ALA A 36 -7.93 9.56 -11.15
CA ALA A 36 -6.89 10.50 -10.73
C ALA A 36 -5.48 9.86 -10.81
N CYS A 37 -5.32 8.59 -10.44
CA CYS A 37 -4.08 7.83 -10.61
C CYS A 37 -3.64 7.76 -12.08
N GLN A 38 -4.57 7.44 -13.00
CA GLN A 38 -4.31 7.42 -14.44
C GLN A 38 -3.89 8.80 -14.98
N GLN A 39 -4.45 9.87 -14.43
CA GLN A 39 -4.13 11.25 -14.82
C GLN A 39 -2.88 11.79 -14.11
N LYS A 40 -2.28 11.01 -13.18
CA LYS A 40 -1.21 11.44 -12.28
C LYS A 40 -1.53 12.75 -11.53
N ASP A 41 -2.82 12.99 -11.22
CA ASP A 41 -3.30 14.18 -10.49
C ASP A 41 -3.07 14.01 -8.98
N GLN A 42 -1.85 14.32 -8.54
CA GLN A 42 -1.39 14.09 -7.18
C GLN A 42 -2.25 14.78 -6.11
N GLN A 43 -2.70 16.01 -6.35
CA GLN A 43 -3.52 16.74 -5.37
C GLN A 43 -4.86 16.04 -5.14
N LYS A 44 -5.50 15.62 -6.23
CA LYS A 44 -6.76 14.88 -6.17
C LYS A 44 -6.59 13.50 -5.56
N ILE A 45 -5.50 12.79 -5.87
CA ILE A 45 -5.17 11.50 -5.26
C ILE A 45 -5.05 11.62 -3.74
N PHE A 46 -4.33 12.62 -3.23
CA PHE A 46 -4.17 12.82 -1.79
C PHE A 46 -5.50 13.08 -1.09
N LYS A 47 -6.33 13.97 -1.65
CA LYS A 47 -7.66 14.25 -1.12
C LYS A 47 -8.53 12.98 -1.06
N LEU A 48 -8.58 12.24 -2.17
CA LEU A 48 -9.40 11.03 -2.27
C LEU A 48 -8.90 9.90 -1.36
N ALA A 49 -7.58 9.77 -1.20
CA ALA A 49 -6.99 8.83 -0.25
C ALA A 49 -7.38 9.17 1.20
N GLU A 50 -7.38 10.45 1.57
CA GLU A 50 -7.84 10.90 2.88
C GLU A 50 -9.34 10.62 3.08
N ASP A 51 -10.17 10.95 2.10
CA ASP A 51 -11.61 10.72 2.16
C ASP A 51 -11.96 9.22 2.25
N LEU A 52 -11.26 8.37 1.48
CA LEU A 52 -11.42 6.92 1.57
C LEU A 52 -10.94 6.37 2.92
N SER A 53 -9.86 6.90 3.50
CA SER A 53 -9.36 6.41 4.79
C SER A 53 -10.38 6.55 5.92
N LYS A 54 -11.21 7.59 5.89
CA LYS A 54 -12.35 7.80 6.81
C LYS A 54 -13.44 6.74 6.65
N LEU A 55 -13.48 6.06 5.51
CA LEU A 55 -14.45 5.03 5.14
C LEU A 55 -13.83 3.63 5.05
N ASN A 56 -12.64 3.42 5.62
CA ASN A 56 -11.93 2.15 5.55
C ASN A 56 -12.76 1.01 6.17
N PRO A 57 -13.14 -0.03 5.39
CA PRO A 57 -13.91 -1.15 5.92
C PRO A 57 -13.06 -2.08 6.80
N THR A 58 -11.72 -2.04 6.68
CA THR A 58 -10.80 -2.87 7.45
C THR A 58 -10.01 -2.01 8.43
N THR A 59 -10.64 -1.67 9.56
CA THR A 59 -10.07 -0.76 10.58
C THR A 59 -9.09 -1.41 11.55
N ASP A 60 -9.05 -2.75 11.59
CA ASP A 60 -8.20 -3.53 12.50
C ASP A 60 -7.58 -4.73 11.78
N ILE A 61 -6.44 -4.49 11.13
CA ILE A 61 -5.68 -5.51 10.41
C ILE A 61 -5.05 -6.57 11.33
N MET A 62 -5.01 -6.34 12.65
CA MET A 62 -4.54 -7.37 13.59
C MET A 62 -5.59 -8.48 13.76
N LYS A 63 -6.88 -8.15 13.57
CA LYS A 63 -7.97 -9.13 13.66
C LYS A 63 -8.14 -9.93 12.38
N ASP A 64 -7.83 -9.31 11.24
CA ASP A 64 -7.99 -9.94 9.93
C ASP A 64 -6.83 -9.57 8.99
N PHE A 65 -5.65 -10.08 9.32
CA PHE A 65 -4.45 -9.87 8.51
C PHE A 65 -4.60 -10.46 7.10
N SER A 66 -5.46 -11.48 6.94
CA SER A 66 -5.73 -12.16 5.68
C SER A 66 -6.33 -11.25 4.61
N LYS A 67 -6.93 -10.11 4.98
CA LYS A 67 -7.42 -9.10 4.02
C LYS A 67 -6.32 -8.51 3.13
N LEU A 68 -5.06 -8.53 3.59
CA LEU A 68 -3.92 -8.08 2.80
C LEU A 68 -3.47 -9.09 1.74
N ASP A 69 -3.86 -10.37 1.90
CA ASP A 69 -3.43 -11.48 1.05
C ASP A 69 -3.77 -11.25 -0.42
N GLY A 70 -2.93 -11.70 -1.34
CA GLY A 70 -3.19 -11.70 -2.77
C GLY A 70 -2.22 -10.85 -3.60
N ASN A 71 -2.55 -10.72 -4.89
CA ASN A 71 -1.73 -10.02 -5.87
C ASN A 71 -2.19 -8.57 -6.04
N TRP A 72 -1.24 -7.66 -6.04
CA TRP A 72 -1.44 -6.22 -6.04
C TRP A 72 -0.61 -5.58 -7.14
N LYS A 73 -1.26 -4.74 -7.95
CA LYS A 73 -0.63 -3.86 -8.91
C LYS A 73 -0.43 -2.49 -8.27
N LEU A 74 0.66 -1.80 -8.59
CA LEU A 74 0.84 -0.41 -8.22
C LEU A 74 0.14 0.51 -9.21
N ASP A 75 -0.78 1.35 -8.72
CA ASP A 75 -1.48 2.35 -9.54
C ASP A 75 -0.84 3.74 -9.39
N PHE A 76 -0.30 4.04 -8.21
CA PHE A 76 0.36 5.31 -7.92
C PHE A 76 1.29 5.18 -6.71
N THR A 77 2.42 5.89 -6.74
CA THR A 77 3.26 6.12 -5.57
C THR A 77 3.88 7.52 -5.57
N THR A 78 4.19 8.05 -4.40
CA THR A 78 5.05 9.23 -4.24
C THR A 78 6.50 8.88 -3.96
N ALA A 79 6.84 7.58 -3.88
CA ALA A 79 8.20 7.13 -3.67
C ALA A 79 9.10 7.57 -4.84
N PRO A 80 10.39 7.87 -4.57
CA PRO A 80 11.34 8.21 -5.62
C PRO A 80 11.45 7.12 -6.71
N VAL A 81 11.70 7.53 -7.95
CA VAL A 81 11.88 6.62 -9.11
C VAL A 81 13.04 5.61 -8.89
N GLY A 82 14.01 5.96 -8.05
CA GLY A 82 15.11 5.06 -7.68
C GLY A 82 14.68 3.86 -6.82
N GLU A 83 13.54 3.94 -6.15
CA GLU A 83 12.98 2.86 -5.32
C GLU A 83 11.95 2.03 -6.08
N VAL A 84 11.10 2.71 -6.86
CA VAL A 84 10.04 2.09 -7.65
C VAL A 84 10.12 2.62 -9.08
N PRO A 85 10.45 1.77 -10.07
CA PRO A 85 10.54 2.22 -11.45
C PRO A 85 9.16 2.56 -12.01
N ASP A 86 9.08 3.64 -12.80
CA ASP A 86 7.86 3.95 -13.57
C ASP A 86 7.79 2.98 -14.78
N GLU A 87 6.77 2.12 -14.79
CA GLU A 87 6.57 1.08 -15.81
C GLU A 87 6.44 1.67 -17.23
N GLU A 88 5.83 2.85 -17.37
CA GLU A 88 5.60 3.49 -18.68
C GLU A 88 6.92 3.92 -19.34
N THR A 89 7.88 4.34 -18.52
CA THR A 89 9.16 4.87 -19.00
C THR A 89 10.26 3.80 -19.01
N SER A 90 10.23 2.87 -18.07
CA SER A 90 11.26 1.82 -17.93
C SER A 90 10.97 0.57 -18.78
N GLY A 91 9.71 0.32 -19.12
CA GLY A 91 9.28 -0.95 -19.72
C GLY A 91 9.33 -2.13 -18.75
N PHE A 92 9.60 -1.88 -17.46
CA PHE A 92 9.56 -2.90 -16.42
C PHE A 92 8.13 -3.12 -15.95
N LYS A 93 7.86 -4.30 -15.40
CA LYS A 93 6.61 -4.62 -14.71
C LYS A 93 6.87 -4.72 -13.23
N THR A 94 6.05 -4.06 -12.44
CA THR A 94 6.09 -4.07 -10.98
C THR A 94 4.83 -4.70 -10.44
N PHE A 95 4.98 -5.66 -9.55
CA PHE A 95 3.83 -6.26 -8.87
C PHE A 95 4.23 -6.71 -7.48
N GLN A 96 3.22 -6.83 -6.63
CA GLN A 96 3.39 -7.30 -5.28
C GLN A 96 2.48 -8.50 -5.03
N THR A 97 3.02 -9.55 -4.42
CA THR A 97 2.22 -10.65 -3.89
C THR A 97 2.36 -10.67 -2.38
N ILE A 98 1.25 -10.66 -1.66
CA ILE A 98 1.23 -10.86 -0.21
C ILE A 98 0.72 -12.28 0.08
N ASP A 99 1.51 -13.03 0.82
CA ASP A 99 1.17 -14.32 1.39
C ASP A 99 1.11 -14.17 2.91
N THR A 100 -0.09 -13.88 3.40
CA THR A 100 -0.35 -13.63 4.83
C THR A 100 -0.17 -14.88 5.67
N SER A 101 -0.36 -16.07 5.07
CA SER A 101 -0.14 -17.35 5.75
C SER A 101 1.33 -17.57 6.13
N LYS A 102 2.24 -17.02 5.31
CA LYS A 102 3.68 -17.03 5.56
C LYS A 102 4.19 -15.75 6.24
N GLY A 103 3.35 -14.73 6.36
CA GLY A 103 3.76 -13.38 6.76
C GLY A 103 4.80 -12.79 5.81
N LEU A 104 4.63 -13.00 4.49
CA LEU A 104 5.57 -12.56 3.48
C LEU A 104 4.92 -11.64 2.44
N ILE A 105 5.67 -10.61 2.07
CA ILE A 105 5.39 -9.71 0.95
C ILE A 105 6.51 -9.89 -0.06
N TYR A 106 6.15 -10.17 -1.31
CA TYR A 106 7.07 -10.25 -2.43
C TYR A 106 6.88 -9.02 -3.31
N ASN A 107 7.87 -8.14 -3.38
CA ASN A 107 7.94 -7.09 -4.40
C ASN A 107 8.76 -7.60 -5.58
N VAL A 108 8.21 -7.51 -6.78
CA VAL A 108 8.87 -7.98 -8.00
C VAL A 108 8.98 -6.82 -8.98
N ILE A 109 10.17 -6.65 -9.55
CA ILE A 109 10.46 -5.82 -10.71
C ILE A 109 10.92 -6.77 -11.80
N ASP A 110 10.14 -6.93 -12.86
CA ASP A 110 10.37 -7.84 -13.97
C ASP A 110 10.70 -7.05 -15.25
N GLN A 111 11.83 -7.35 -15.89
CA GLN A 111 12.30 -6.74 -17.13
C GLN A 111 12.05 -7.65 -18.36
N GLY A 112 11.33 -8.76 -18.20
CA GLY A 112 10.98 -9.68 -19.27
C GLY A 112 12.03 -10.76 -19.56
N LEU A 113 11.99 -11.29 -20.78
CA LEU A 113 12.81 -12.43 -21.20
C LEU A 113 14.10 -12.00 -21.92
N PRO A 114 15.23 -12.70 -21.72
CA PRO A 114 15.46 -13.72 -20.68
C PRO A 114 15.32 -13.13 -19.27
N GLU A 115 14.91 -13.95 -18.29
CA GLU A 115 14.53 -13.51 -16.92
C GLU A 115 15.54 -12.51 -16.34
N LYS A 116 15.10 -11.26 -16.24
CA LYS A 116 15.86 -10.13 -15.71
C LYS A 116 14.99 -9.38 -14.73
N GLY A 117 15.55 -9.02 -13.59
CA GLY A 117 14.77 -8.29 -12.61
C GLY A 117 15.23 -8.48 -11.18
N LEU A 118 14.34 -8.07 -10.28
CA LEU A 118 14.56 -8.06 -8.84
C LEU A 118 13.34 -8.64 -8.15
N LYS A 119 13.56 -9.58 -7.23
CA LYS A 119 12.55 -10.08 -6.31
C LYS A 119 12.99 -9.84 -4.89
N ILE A 120 12.20 -9.08 -4.15
CA ILE A 120 12.44 -8.74 -2.75
C ILE A 120 11.40 -9.47 -1.90
N SER A 121 11.86 -10.32 -0.99
CA SER A 121 11.04 -10.97 0.02
C SER A 121 11.13 -10.21 1.33
N ILE A 122 9.99 -9.80 1.86
CA ILE A 122 9.85 -8.97 3.05
C ILE A 122 8.97 -9.73 4.04
N GLY A 123 9.40 -9.84 5.30
CA GLY A 123 8.56 -10.29 6.40
C GLY A 123 7.56 -9.20 6.79
N ALA A 124 6.33 -9.58 7.10
CA ALA A 124 5.27 -8.66 7.47
C ALA A 124 4.54 -9.13 8.73
N GLU A 125 4.36 -8.22 9.69
CA GLU A 125 3.67 -8.48 10.96
C GLU A 125 2.78 -7.28 11.31
N ALA A 126 1.49 -7.53 11.58
CA ALA A 126 0.61 -6.50 12.12
C ALA A 126 1.03 -6.15 13.56
N THR A 127 1.51 -4.93 13.80
CA THR A 127 1.93 -4.47 15.14
C THR A 127 0.93 -3.53 15.80
N ARG A 128 0.04 -2.92 14.99
CA ARG A 128 -1.08 -2.08 15.45
C ARG A 128 -2.29 -2.30 14.54
N LYS A 129 -3.45 -1.77 14.94
CA LYS A 129 -4.72 -1.84 14.19
C LYS A 129 -4.60 -1.45 12.71
N SER A 130 -3.71 -0.52 12.38
CA SER A 130 -3.47 -0.05 11.02
C SER A 130 -2.01 -0.15 10.61
N ARG A 131 -1.12 -0.79 11.38
CA ARG A 131 0.33 -0.77 11.12
C ARG A 131 0.88 -2.16 10.90
N VAL A 132 1.63 -2.31 9.81
CA VAL A 132 2.37 -3.51 9.48
C VAL A 132 3.86 -3.19 9.56
N ALA A 133 4.55 -3.80 10.52
CA ALA A 133 6.00 -3.82 10.55
C ALA A 133 6.53 -4.70 9.43
N ILE A 134 7.61 -4.26 8.80
CA ILE A 134 8.27 -4.99 7.72
C ILE A 134 9.75 -5.22 8.01
N ASP A 135 10.27 -6.35 7.52
CA ASP A 135 11.71 -6.63 7.60
C ASP A 135 12.22 -7.35 6.35
N PHE A 136 13.30 -6.85 5.76
CA PHE A 136 13.86 -7.45 4.56
C PHE A 136 14.43 -8.84 4.87
N ARG A 137 14.09 -9.82 4.04
CA ARG A 137 14.56 -11.22 4.19
C ARG A 137 15.56 -11.58 3.11
N ILE A 138 15.14 -11.46 1.86
CA ILE A 138 15.90 -11.94 0.71
C ILE A 138 15.74 -10.95 -0.44
N VAL A 139 16.83 -10.63 -1.11
CA VAL A 139 16.83 -9.95 -2.41
C VAL A 139 17.45 -10.91 -3.43
N GLU A 140 16.69 -11.25 -4.46
CA GLU A 140 17.15 -12.04 -5.60
C GLU A 140 17.21 -11.13 -6.83
N ALA A 141 18.40 -10.97 -7.40
CA ALA A 141 18.60 -10.29 -8.67
C ALA A 141 18.83 -11.33 -9.77
N PHE A 142 18.11 -11.20 -10.88
CA PHE A 142 18.14 -12.10 -12.02
C PHE A 142 18.76 -11.39 -13.22
N ASN A 143 19.62 -12.09 -13.96
CA ASN A 143 20.31 -11.54 -15.13
C ASN A 143 20.53 -12.61 -16.22
N ASP A 144 20.77 -12.16 -17.45
CA ASP A 144 21.09 -13.02 -18.59
C ASP A 144 22.54 -13.54 -18.59
N LYS A 145 23.45 -12.80 -17.93
CA LYS A 145 24.87 -13.12 -17.81
C LYS A 145 25.18 -13.87 -16.53
N PHE A 146 26.27 -14.64 -16.53
CA PHE A 146 26.74 -15.34 -15.34
C PHE A 146 27.29 -14.35 -14.28
N PRO A 147 26.93 -14.48 -12.99
CA PRO A 147 25.96 -15.43 -12.46
C PRO A 147 24.52 -15.00 -12.78
N ARG A 148 23.69 -15.95 -13.27
CA ARG A 148 22.30 -15.66 -13.67
C ARG A 148 21.41 -15.23 -12.52
N LYS A 149 21.78 -15.58 -11.29
CA LYS A 149 21.08 -15.19 -10.08
C LYS A 149 22.08 -14.83 -8.98
N VAL A 150 21.86 -13.68 -8.36
CA VAL A 150 22.54 -13.26 -7.13
C VAL A 150 21.50 -13.17 -6.04
N THR A 151 21.74 -13.86 -4.92
CA THR A 151 20.84 -13.84 -3.76
C THR A 151 21.56 -13.21 -2.57
N LEU A 152 21.03 -12.09 -2.09
CA LEU A 152 21.42 -11.49 -0.82
C LEU A 152 20.40 -11.90 0.25
N ARG A 153 20.88 -12.49 1.34
CA ARG A 153 20.05 -12.83 2.51
C ARG A 153 20.37 -11.89 3.65
N PHE A 154 19.33 -11.30 4.22
CA PHE A 154 19.46 -10.46 5.40
C PHE A 154 19.49 -11.31 6.66
N PRO A 155 20.18 -10.85 7.72
CA PRO A 155 20.18 -11.53 9.00
C PRO A 155 18.74 -11.71 9.52
N PRO A 156 18.41 -12.84 10.15
CA PRO A 156 17.08 -13.03 10.68
C PRO A 156 16.81 -12.01 11.80
N ARG A 157 15.58 -11.52 11.88
CA ARG A 157 15.18 -10.44 12.80
C ARG A 157 15.53 -10.71 14.26
N ASN A 158 15.48 -11.98 14.70
CA ASN A 158 15.88 -12.38 16.05
C ASN A 158 17.37 -12.14 16.34
N LEU A 159 18.25 -12.31 15.35
CA LEU A 159 19.67 -12.01 15.49
C LEU A 159 19.91 -10.50 15.61
N ILE A 160 19.26 -9.70 14.76
CA ILE A 160 19.33 -8.23 14.83
C ILE A 160 18.78 -7.75 16.19
N ARG A 161 17.67 -8.33 16.66
CA ARG A 161 17.09 -8.03 17.97
C ARG A 161 18.06 -8.31 19.10
N ALA A 162 18.69 -9.48 19.12
CA ALA A 162 19.66 -9.85 20.15
C ALA A 162 20.85 -8.87 20.18
N LEU A 163 21.36 -8.47 19.02
CA LEU A 163 22.41 -7.46 18.91
C LEU A 163 21.96 -6.09 19.44
N SER A 164 20.73 -5.67 19.12
CA SER A 164 20.17 -4.41 19.64
C SER A 164 19.97 -4.44 21.16
N GLN A 165 19.54 -5.57 21.73
CA GLN A 165 19.41 -5.74 23.17
C GLN A 165 20.77 -5.67 23.89
N ILE A 166 21.80 -6.32 23.34
CA ILE A 166 23.17 -6.24 23.87
C ILE A 166 23.66 -4.79 23.84
N ARG A 167 23.43 -4.07 22.73
CA ARG A 167 23.82 -2.67 22.59
C ARG A 167 23.11 -1.77 23.60
N ALA A 168 21.80 -1.98 23.81
CA ALA A 168 21.01 -1.24 24.80
C ALA A 168 21.54 -1.49 26.22
N PHE A 169 21.82 -2.76 26.56
CA PHE A 169 22.41 -3.16 27.83
C PHE A 169 23.78 -2.49 28.08
N VAL A 170 24.70 -2.55 27.12
CA VAL A 170 26.02 -1.89 27.21
C VAL A 170 25.88 -0.38 27.35
N SER A 171 24.88 0.21 26.69
CA SER A 171 24.61 1.65 26.74
C SER A 171 23.76 2.08 27.95
N ARG A 172 23.38 1.15 28.84
CA ARG A 172 22.45 1.39 29.97
C ARG A 172 21.14 2.08 29.55
N LYS A 173 20.63 1.75 28.37
CA LYS A 173 19.32 2.19 27.87
C LYS A 173 18.32 1.05 27.95
N GLU A 174 17.06 1.38 28.17
CA GLU A 174 15.99 0.40 28.00
C GLU A 174 15.84 0.02 26.53
N PHE A 175 15.58 -1.26 26.28
CA PHE A 175 15.31 -1.77 24.94
C PHE A 175 13.80 -1.73 24.69
N ASP A 176 13.37 -0.87 23.77
CA ASP A 176 11.98 -0.80 23.34
C ASP A 176 11.73 -1.80 22.19
N GLU A 177 11.00 -2.88 22.50
CA GLU A 177 10.62 -3.91 21.52
C GLU A 177 9.70 -3.34 20.43
N GLN A 178 8.81 -2.40 20.76
CA GLN A 178 7.88 -1.83 19.80
C GLN A 178 8.61 -0.91 18.82
N GLU A 179 9.50 -0.05 19.32
CA GLU A 179 10.34 0.81 18.48
C GLU A 179 11.21 -0.04 17.55
N PHE A 180 11.84 -1.10 18.07
CA PHE A 180 12.62 -2.03 17.25
C PHE A 180 11.76 -2.70 16.17
N LYS A 181 10.54 -3.10 16.51
CA LYS A 181 9.65 -3.74 15.55
C LYS A 181 9.24 -2.79 14.43
N GLU A 182 9.06 -1.52 14.75
CA GLU A 182 8.54 -0.48 13.85
C GLU A 182 9.64 0.41 13.25
N ILE A 183 10.88 -0.08 13.12
CA ILE A 183 11.94 0.64 12.39
C ILE A 183 11.56 0.84 10.91
N ALA A 184 10.97 -0.19 10.29
CA ALA A 184 10.40 -0.13 8.95
C ALA A 184 8.95 -0.64 9.02
N TYR A 185 8.02 0.14 8.48
CA TYR A 185 6.60 -0.18 8.50
C TYR A 185 5.85 0.50 7.37
N PHE A 186 4.60 0.09 7.19
CA PHE A 186 3.59 0.90 6.54
C PHE A 186 2.31 0.93 7.35
N ASP A 187 1.62 2.07 7.27
CA ASP A 187 0.28 2.26 7.81
C ASP A 187 -0.75 2.03 6.69
N VAL A 188 -1.71 1.14 6.93
CA VAL A 188 -2.87 0.87 6.08
C VAL A 188 -3.89 1.98 6.31
N LEU A 189 -4.11 2.80 5.28
CA LEU A 189 -5.08 3.90 5.30
C LEU A 189 -6.46 3.40 4.84
N PHE A 190 -6.49 2.52 3.86
CA PHE A 190 -7.70 1.90 3.33
C PHE A 190 -7.39 0.50 2.82
N LEU A 191 -8.23 -0.48 3.13
CA LEU A 191 -8.09 -1.83 2.61
C LEU A 191 -9.47 -2.46 2.41
N ASP A 192 -9.77 -2.83 1.18
CA ASP A 192 -10.93 -3.62 0.82
C ASP A 192 -10.58 -4.69 -0.23
N GLU A 193 -11.61 -5.25 -0.86
CA GLU A 193 -11.52 -6.38 -1.75
C GLU A 193 -10.73 -6.10 -3.03
N ASP A 194 -10.59 -4.85 -3.48
CA ASP A 194 -9.93 -4.52 -4.75
C ASP A 194 -9.06 -3.25 -4.70
N LEU A 195 -8.97 -2.59 -3.55
CA LEU A 195 -8.14 -1.40 -3.35
C LEU A 195 -7.43 -1.44 -2.00
N ARG A 196 -6.14 -1.09 -2.03
CA ARG A 196 -5.33 -0.83 -0.85
C ARG A 196 -4.62 0.51 -0.98
N ILE A 197 -4.69 1.29 0.08
CA ILE A 197 -3.97 2.56 0.22
C ILE A 197 -3.12 2.46 1.48
N GLN A 198 -1.84 2.75 1.36
CA GLN A 198 -0.90 2.67 2.47
C GLN A 198 0.10 3.82 2.44
N ARG A 199 0.71 4.09 3.59
CA ARG A 199 1.79 5.06 3.75
C ARG A 199 2.98 4.39 4.42
N ASN A 200 4.17 4.45 3.82
CA ASN A 200 5.37 3.87 4.45
C ASN A 200 5.90 4.76 5.60
N SER A 201 6.93 4.29 6.29
CA SER A 201 7.61 5.02 7.38
C SER A 201 8.23 6.37 6.97
N GLU A 202 8.44 6.60 5.68
CA GLU A 202 8.99 7.85 5.12
C GLU A 202 7.89 8.82 4.68
N GLY A 203 6.62 8.44 4.82
CA GLY A 203 5.48 9.25 4.43
C GLY A 203 5.04 9.06 2.97
N ASN A 204 5.69 8.18 2.21
CA ASN A 204 5.34 7.91 0.83
C ASN A 204 4.00 7.19 0.73
N LEU A 205 3.10 7.72 -0.10
CA LEU A 205 1.78 7.15 -0.36
C LEU A 205 1.88 6.10 -1.45
N PHE A 206 1.22 4.96 -1.26
CA PHE A 206 1.08 3.91 -2.27
C PHE A 206 -0.40 3.58 -2.44
N VAL A 207 -0.84 3.52 -3.70
CA VAL A 207 -2.19 3.10 -4.10
C VAL A 207 -2.05 1.84 -4.94
N ASN A 208 -2.73 0.79 -4.54
CA ASN A 208 -2.69 -0.51 -5.20
C ASN A 208 -4.08 -1.04 -5.52
N SER A 209 -4.27 -1.55 -6.73
CA SER A 209 -5.44 -2.34 -7.10
C SER A 209 -5.11 -3.83 -7.05
N ARG A 210 -6.08 -4.63 -6.64
CA ARG A 210 -5.94 -6.09 -6.67
C ARG A 210 -5.93 -6.58 -8.12
N VAL A 211 -5.04 -7.53 -8.41
CA VAL A 211 -5.03 -8.25 -9.68
C VAL A 211 -5.89 -9.50 -9.52
N ALA A 212 -6.86 -9.68 -10.42
CA ALA A 212 -7.73 -10.86 -10.48
C ALA A 212 -6.96 -12.10 -10.94
#